data_AF-A0A811T6P3-F1
#
_entry.id   AF-A0A811T6P3-F1
#
_cell.length_a   1.000
_cell.length_b   1.000
_cell.length_c   1.000
_cell.angle_alpha   90.00
_cell.angle_beta   90.00
_cell.angle_gamma   90.00
#
_symmetry.space_group_name_H-M   'P 1'
#
loop_
_entity.id
_entity.type
_entity.pdbx_description
1 polymer ?
#
loop_
_entity_poly.entity_id
_entity_poly.type
_entity_poly.pdbx_seq_one_letter_code
_entity_poly.pdbx_strand_id
1 'polypeptide(L)'
;MGLCVPSRCSDQNPGDFLIFRNKVLENYLGNFDASRVKKSQKLHSKINLAMYQLLLLETCNITKPQGFITFSYKESYMIERSHITGCLDDYDYEKIKIGVLASHSAIDVCDGAIEEGFHTVAVCQKGRDKTYSKYFKSKRSNNGTVTRGVVDEAIVYEKFNEILKPKNQQALLDDNVLFVPNRSFTSYCGIDAVENQFYVPLVGSRNLLRSEERGDERDYYWLLDKAGLPYPEKLDGPGEIDELCIIKLPHAVKKLERGFFTAASYKEYIDKSELLSRQGIITEEALEHARIERYVIGPVFNLDFFYSPIEEERSPIELLGIDWRFETSLDGHVRLPAPQQISLSQSQIAPEYTVCGHNTATLRESLLEEAFRLAEDYVKAARRYYEPGIIGPFCLQTCVDKDLNFYIYDVAPRIGGGTNVHVSVGHPYGNTLWRKPMSTGRRIAIEIRSAIDTNQLEKIIT
;
A
#
# COMPACT_ATOMS: atom_id res chain seq x y z
N MET A 1 10.96 11.88 66.40
CA MET A 1 9.53 12.23 66.29
C MET A 1 8.98 11.37 65.15
N GLY A 2 8.44 10.16 65.36
CA GLY A 2 7.25 9.82 66.15
C GLY A 2 6.03 10.38 65.42
N LEU A 3 5.18 9.61 64.72
CA LEU A 3 4.23 8.59 65.20
C LEU A 3 3.69 7.78 63.99
N CYS A 4 3.77 6.44 63.97
CA CYS A 4 2.79 5.42 64.40
C CYS A 4 1.72 4.99 63.35
N VAL A 5 1.89 3.75 62.86
CA VAL A 5 0.88 2.74 62.43
C VAL A 5 0.34 2.03 63.74
N PRO A 6 -0.61 1.05 63.80
CA PRO A 6 -1.38 0.31 62.77
C PRO A 6 -2.81 -0.18 63.16
N SER A 7 -3.43 -0.98 62.27
CA SER A 7 -4.17 -2.26 62.51
C SER A 7 -5.44 -2.40 61.64
N ARG A 8 -5.93 -3.55 61.14
CA ARG A 8 -5.48 -4.93 60.84
C ARG A 8 -6.73 -5.66 60.27
N CYS A 9 -6.53 -6.61 59.32
CA CYS A 9 -7.30 -7.85 59.09
C CYS A 9 -8.81 -7.73 58.71
N SER A 10 -9.43 -8.57 57.86
CA SER A 10 -9.16 -9.95 57.42
C SER A 10 -10.07 -10.32 56.21
N ASP A 11 -9.55 -11.19 55.35
CA ASP A 11 -10.19 -12.34 54.66
C ASP A 11 -11.62 -12.23 54.09
N GLN A 12 -11.76 -12.41 52.76
CA GLN A 12 -12.34 -13.62 52.14
C GLN A 12 -12.32 -13.55 50.60
N ASN A 13 -12.27 -14.72 49.98
CA ASN A 13 -11.94 -15.04 48.58
C ASN A 13 -13.24 -15.21 47.72
N PRO A 14 -13.19 -15.66 46.45
CA PRO A 14 -13.54 -14.93 45.25
C PRO A 14 -14.93 -15.29 44.66
N GLY A 15 -15.63 -14.30 44.12
CA GLY A 15 -16.82 -14.53 43.31
C GLY A 15 -17.62 -13.25 43.14
N ASP A 16 -17.32 -12.48 42.09
CA ASP A 16 -18.22 -11.51 41.46
C ASP A 16 -17.54 -10.93 40.21
N PHE A 17 -17.40 -11.79 39.20
CA PHE A 17 -17.00 -11.42 37.84
C PHE A 17 -18.15 -11.70 36.88
N LEU A 18 -19.31 -11.13 37.14
CA LEU A 18 -20.41 -11.03 36.18
C LEU A 18 -21.41 -10.01 36.74
N ILE A 19 -21.99 -9.17 35.88
CA ILE A 19 -22.89 -8.02 36.18
C ILE A 19 -22.18 -6.65 36.10
N PHE A 20 -21.66 -6.35 34.92
CA PHE A 20 -21.60 -4.96 34.41
C PHE A 20 -22.00 -4.93 32.93
N ARG A 21 -23.18 -5.49 32.63
CA ARG A 21 -23.82 -5.34 31.33
C ARG A 21 -25.32 -5.57 31.47
N ASN A 22 -26.01 -4.63 32.12
CA ASN A 22 -27.45 -4.39 31.99
C ASN A 22 -27.90 -3.26 32.94
N LYS A 23 -27.63 -2.01 32.55
CA LYS A 23 -28.25 -0.84 33.20
C LYS A 23 -28.63 0.28 32.23
N VAL A 24 -28.74 -0.04 30.94
CA VAL A 24 -29.18 0.90 29.89
C VAL A 24 -30.49 0.44 29.21
N LEU A 25 -30.93 -0.80 29.44
CA LEU A 25 -32.11 -1.39 28.77
C LEU A 25 -33.42 -1.37 29.57
N GLU A 26 -33.42 -0.96 30.84
CA GLU A 26 -34.67 -0.94 31.65
C GLU A 26 -35.43 0.40 31.61
N ASN A 27 -34.90 1.45 30.97
CA ASN A 27 -35.59 2.75 30.89
C ASN A 27 -36.41 2.98 29.61
N TYR A 28 -36.50 2.00 28.69
CA TYR A 28 -37.12 2.23 27.38
C TYR A 28 -38.28 1.32 26.98
N LEU A 29 -38.69 0.34 27.79
CA LEU A 29 -39.81 -0.55 27.46
C LEU A 29 -40.74 -0.75 28.66
N GLY A 30 -41.55 0.27 28.95
CA GLY A 30 -42.69 0.15 29.85
C GLY A 30 -43.90 -0.46 29.12
N ASN A 31 -44.41 -1.56 29.68
CA ASN A 31 -45.66 -2.26 29.37
C ASN A 31 -45.69 -3.15 28.11
N PHE A 32 -45.34 -4.43 28.30
CA PHE A 32 -45.87 -5.51 27.45
C PHE A 32 -46.30 -6.70 28.33
N ASP A 33 -47.57 -7.05 28.23
CA ASP A 33 -48.24 -8.12 29.01
C ASP A 33 -47.79 -9.52 28.53
N ALA A 34 -47.15 -10.27 29.43
CA ALA A 34 -46.52 -11.56 29.18
C ALA A 34 -47.46 -12.77 29.35
N SER A 35 -48.72 -12.67 28.90
CA SER A 35 -49.70 -13.76 29.03
C SER A 35 -50.06 -14.48 27.71
N ARG A 36 -49.41 -14.17 26.58
CA ARG A 36 -49.72 -14.79 25.26
C ARG A 36 -48.51 -15.27 24.46
N VAL A 37 -47.60 -16.06 25.02
CA VAL A 37 -46.72 -16.92 24.20
C VAL A 37 -46.47 -18.26 24.90
N LYS A 38 -47.46 -19.17 24.82
CA LYS A 38 -47.26 -20.61 25.02
C LYS A 38 -47.83 -21.35 23.82
N LYS A 39 -46.99 -21.57 22.80
CA LYS A 39 -46.89 -22.79 21.97
C LYS A 39 -46.08 -22.51 20.71
N SER A 40 -45.29 -23.53 20.34
CA SER A 40 -44.63 -23.72 19.03
C SER A 40 -43.20 -23.19 18.88
N GLN A 41 -42.29 -23.78 19.67
CA GLN A 41 -40.94 -24.09 19.21
C GLN A 41 -41.01 -25.06 18.02
N LYS A 42 -40.81 -24.57 16.79
CA LYS A 42 -40.26 -25.28 15.62
C LYS A 42 -40.41 -24.42 14.35
N LEU A 43 -39.54 -23.44 14.18
CA LEU A 43 -39.10 -22.94 12.86
C LEU A 43 -37.92 -21.99 13.09
N HIS A 44 -36.69 -22.48 12.93
CA HIS A 44 -35.48 -21.65 12.90
C HIS A 44 -34.62 -22.10 11.73
N SER A 45 -34.95 -21.59 10.55
CA SER A 45 -34.03 -21.47 9.42
C SER A 45 -34.56 -20.40 8.48
N LYS A 46 -33.76 -19.36 8.25
CA LYS A 46 -33.95 -18.25 7.28
C LYS A 46 -35.11 -17.29 7.56
N ILE A 47 -34.86 -16.26 8.38
CA ILE A 47 -35.53 -14.96 8.23
C ILE A 47 -34.47 -13.86 8.31
N ASN A 48 -34.40 -13.08 7.23
CA ASN A 48 -33.46 -11.99 6.98
C ASN A 48 -33.64 -10.82 7.98
N LEU A 49 -32.53 -10.24 8.41
CA LEU A 49 -32.44 -9.02 9.23
C LEU A 49 -33.25 -7.85 8.64
N ALA A 50 -33.41 -7.81 7.32
CA ALA A 50 -34.19 -6.81 6.58
C ALA A 50 -35.70 -6.84 6.90
N MET A 51 -36.26 -8.01 7.27
CA MET A 51 -37.70 -8.12 7.58
C MET A 51 -38.05 -7.57 8.96
N TYR A 52 -37.08 -7.57 9.89
CA TYR A 52 -37.25 -7.00 11.23
C TYR A 52 -37.24 -5.46 11.22
N GLN A 53 -36.53 -4.85 10.26
CA GLN A 53 -36.56 -3.39 10.03
C GLN A 53 -37.87 -2.91 9.40
N LEU A 54 -38.48 -3.70 8.52
CA LEU A 54 -39.77 -3.37 7.90
C LEU A 54 -40.94 -3.47 8.88
N LEU A 55 -40.93 -4.42 9.82
CA LEU A 55 -41.99 -4.54 10.83
C LEU A 55 -41.96 -3.45 11.91
N LEU A 56 -40.82 -2.80 12.14
CA LEU A 56 -40.71 -1.68 13.08
C LEU A 56 -41.18 -0.34 12.48
N LEU A 57 -41.33 -0.26 11.15
CA LEU A 57 -41.75 0.96 10.45
C LEU A 57 -43.27 1.09 10.28
N GLU A 58 -44.06 0.04 10.53
CA GLU A 58 -45.53 0.06 10.35
C GLU A 58 -46.35 0.26 11.65
N THR A 59 -45.74 0.36 12.84
CA THR A 59 -46.49 0.44 14.12
C THR A 59 -46.29 1.70 14.97
N CYS A 60 -45.61 2.74 14.49
CA CYS A 60 -45.48 3.99 15.26
C CYS A 60 -45.91 5.23 14.44
N ASN A 61 -47.18 5.59 14.61
CA ASN A 61 -47.74 6.89 14.23
C ASN A 61 -47.20 7.95 15.19
N ILE A 62 -46.04 8.55 14.91
CA ILE A 62 -45.51 9.70 15.66
C ILE A 62 -44.99 10.77 14.69
N THR A 63 -45.56 11.96 14.87
CA THR A 63 -45.34 13.21 14.14
C THR A 63 -43.88 13.69 14.14
N LYS A 64 -43.42 14.18 12.98
CA LYS A 64 -42.09 14.79 12.73
C LYS A 64 -41.70 15.86 13.76
N PRO A 65 -40.39 15.95 14.06
CA PRO A 65 -39.66 17.19 13.82
C PRO A 65 -38.35 16.99 13.03
N GLN A 66 -37.89 18.08 12.44
CA GLN A 66 -36.78 18.22 11.49
C GLN A 66 -35.42 17.81 12.07
N GLY A 67 -34.63 17.11 11.25
CA GLY A 67 -33.20 16.84 11.53
C GLY A 67 -32.77 15.46 11.04
N PHE A 68 -32.77 15.22 9.72
CA PHE A 68 -32.15 14.01 9.17
C PHE A 68 -30.63 14.18 9.17
N ILE A 69 -29.96 13.58 10.16
CA ILE A 69 -28.58 13.15 9.99
C ILE A 69 -28.64 11.92 9.09
N THR A 70 -28.36 12.11 7.81
CA THR A 70 -28.12 11.01 6.88
C THR A 70 -26.79 10.36 7.27
N PHE A 71 -26.85 9.20 7.92
CA PHE A 71 -25.75 8.25 7.86
C PHE A 71 -25.71 7.72 6.42
N SER A 72 -24.92 8.40 5.59
CA SER A 72 -24.50 7.85 4.31
C SER A 72 -23.60 6.66 4.60
N TYR A 73 -24.13 5.44 4.44
CA TYR A 73 -23.27 4.34 4.06
C TYR A 73 -22.65 4.76 2.72
N LYS A 74 -21.37 5.16 2.72
CA LYS A 74 -20.59 5.25 1.49
C LYS A 74 -20.51 3.83 0.95
N GLU A 75 -21.45 3.43 0.10
CA GLU A 75 -21.17 2.41 -0.89
C GLU A 75 -20.00 2.95 -1.71
N SER A 76 -18.83 2.31 -1.58
CA SER A 76 -17.64 2.66 -2.35
C SER A 76 -17.91 2.29 -3.81
N TYR A 77 -18.41 3.25 -4.59
CA TYR A 77 -18.64 3.07 -6.01
C TYR A 77 -17.30 3.13 -6.77
N MET A 78 -16.65 1.97 -6.90
CA MET A 78 -15.46 1.81 -7.75
C MET A 78 -15.86 1.86 -9.21
N ILE A 79 -15.02 2.47 -10.06
CA ILE A 79 -15.27 2.48 -11.50
C ILE A 79 -15.33 1.04 -12.01
N GLU A 80 -16.43 0.72 -12.70
CA GLU A 80 -16.62 -0.57 -13.34
C GLU A 80 -15.58 -0.78 -14.45
N ARG A 81 -14.92 -1.94 -14.46
CA ARG A 81 -13.88 -2.25 -15.46
C ARG A 81 -14.41 -2.14 -16.89
N SER A 82 -15.67 -2.48 -17.12
CA SER A 82 -16.32 -2.39 -18.44
C SER A 82 -16.34 -0.96 -18.99
N HIS A 83 -16.42 0.05 -18.11
CA HIS A 83 -16.35 1.44 -18.51
C HIS A 83 -14.95 1.79 -19.03
N ILE A 84 -13.91 1.34 -18.31
CA ILE A 84 -12.51 1.57 -18.69
C ILE A 84 -12.16 0.84 -19.98
N THR A 85 -12.59 -0.42 -20.13
CA THR A 85 -12.35 -1.17 -21.38
C THR A 85 -13.09 -0.55 -22.55
N GLY A 86 -14.28 0.03 -22.33
CA GLY A 86 -15.02 0.76 -23.36
C GLY A 86 -14.28 1.99 -23.88
N CYS A 87 -13.41 2.62 -23.09
CA CYS A 87 -12.56 3.71 -23.58
C CYS A 87 -11.60 3.27 -24.69
N LEU A 88 -11.26 1.98 -24.77
CA LEU A 88 -10.36 1.47 -25.81
C LEU A 88 -11.01 1.45 -27.20
N ASP A 89 -12.34 1.49 -27.30
CA ASP A 89 -13.05 1.47 -28.59
C ASP A 89 -12.75 2.74 -29.41
N ASP A 90 -12.43 3.85 -28.74
CA ASP A 90 -12.07 5.12 -29.34
C ASP A 90 -10.54 5.30 -29.53
N TYR A 91 -9.72 4.35 -29.06
CA TYR A 91 -8.26 4.46 -29.12
C TYR A 91 -7.70 4.05 -30.48
N ASP A 92 -6.77 4.84 -30.99
CA ASP A 92 -5.87 4.45 -32.08
C ASP A 92 -4.64 3.75 -31.50
N TYR A 93 -4.58 2.42 -31.65
CA TYR A 93 -3.57 1.58 -31.00
C TYR A 93 -2.15 1.87 -31.50
N GLU A 94 -2.00 2.39 -32.72
CA GLU A 94 -0.71 2.80 -33.28
C GLU A 94 -0.18 4.11 -32.66
N LYS A 95 -1.07 4.88 -32.01
CA LYS A 95 -0.75 6.16 -31.38
C LYS A 95 -0.76 6.12 -29.86
N ILE A 96 -0.90 4.93 -29.26
CA ILE A 96 -0.90 4.78 -27.81
C ILE A 96 0.34 5.43 -27.20
N LYS A 97 0.12 6.20 -26.13
CA LYS A 97 1.18 6.80 -25.32
C LYS A 97 1.16 6.21 -23.92
N ILE A 98 2.33 6.15 -23.29
CA ILE A 98 2.46 5.72 -21.90
C ILE A 98 2.54 6.94 -21.00
N GLY A 99 1.51 7.11 -20.17
CA GLY A 99 1.37 8.19 -19.19
C GLY A 99 1.79 7.78 -17.80
N VAL A 100 2.39 8.69 -17.04
CA VAL A 100 2.76 8.46 -15.64
C VAL A 100 2.74 9.75 -14.83
N LEU A 101 2.38 9.68 -13.54
CA LEU A 101 2.55 10.81 -12.64
C LEU A 101 4.05 11.03 -12.37
N ALA A 102 4.53 12.25 -12.59
CA ALA A 102 5.95 12.59 -12.67
C ALA A 102 6.65 12.64 -11.29
N SER A 103 6.75 11.49 -10.63
CA SER A 103 7.46 11.26 -9.38
C SER A 103 7.73 9.75 -9.19
N HIS A 104 8.39 9.37 -8.09
CA HIS A 104 8.66 7.98 -7.67
C HIS A 104 9.46 7.12 -8.66
N SER A 105 8.84 6.63 -9.74
CA SER A 105 9.43 5.73 -10.75
C SER A 105 9.12 6.17 -12.19
N ALA A 106 8.71 7.43 -12.37
CA ALA A 106 8.33 7.96 -13.69
C ALA A 106 9.46 7.90 -14.74
N ILE A 107 10.72 8.07 -14.33
CA ILE A 107 11.85 7.97 -15.27
C ILE A 107 11.99 6.54 -15.81
N ASP A 108 11.86 5.52 -14.95
CA ASP A 108 11.90 4.10 -15.37
C ASP A 108 10.77 3.78 -16.37
N VAL A 109 9.54 4.18 -16.05
CA VAL A 109 8.39 3.99 -16.93
C VAL A 109 8.60 4.68 -18.29
N CYS A 110 9.05 5.93 -18.28
CA CYS A 110 9.29 6.69 -19.50
C CYS A 110 10.44 6.12 -20.34
N ASP A 111 11.55 5.72 -19.71
CA ASP A 111 12.69 5.11 -20.39
C ASP A 111 12.30 3.78 -21.04
N GLY A 112 11.65 2.90 -20.28
CA GLY A 112 11.15 1.62 -20.77
C GLY A 112 10.12 1.75 -21.90
N ALA A 113 9.23 2.74 -21.83
CA ALA A 113 8.28 3.05 -22.89
C ALA A 113 8.98 3.43 -24.20
N ILE A 114 10.03 4.27 -24.14
CA ILE A 114 10.80 4.67 -25.32
C ILE A 114 11.56 3.48 -25.92
N GLU A 115 12.16 2.64 -25.08
CA GLU A 115 12.85 1.42 -25.50
C GLU A 115 11.95 0.44 -26.26
N GLU A 116 10.64 0.50 -26.03
CA GLU A 116 9.63 -0.31 -26.72
C GLU A 116 8.79 0.52 -27.72
N GLY A 117 9.27 1.71 -28.08
CA GLY A 117 8.76 2.52 -29.20
C GLY A 117 7.54 3.39 -28.88
N PHE A 118 7.12 3.51 -27.63
CA PHE A 118 6.00 4.37 -27.24
C PHE A 118 6.42 5.83 -27.07
N HIS A 119 5.44 6.72 -27.25
CA HIS A 119 5.56 8.11 -26.81
C HIS A 119 5.21 8.25 -25.32
N THR A 120 5.81 9.22 -24.63
CA THR A 120 5.71 9.33 -23.17
C THR A 120 5.10 10.63 -22.68
N VAL A 121 4.19 10.51 -21.69
CA VAL A 121 3.50 11.65 -21.07
C VAL A 121 3.78 11.67 -19.57
N ALA A 122 4.44 12.71 -19.08
CA ALA A 122 4.72 12.92 -17.66
C ALA A 122 3.80 14.00 -17.08
N VAL A 123 2.90 13.62 -16.17
CA VAL A 123 2.01 14.56 -15.47
C VAL A 123 2.73 15.18 -14.28
N CYS A 124 3.08 16.44 -14.39
CA CYS A 124 3.93 17.20 -13.47
C CYS A 124 3.13 18.16 -12.60
N GLN A 125 3.71 18.52 -11.45
CA GLN A 125 3.27 19.63 -10.63
C GLN A 125 4.25 20.80 -10.75
N LYS A 126 3.72 22.02 -10.86
CA LYS A 126 4.49 23.25 -10.89
C LYS A 126 5.47 23.33 -9.72
N GLY A 127 6.73 23.63 -10.03
CA GLY A 127 7.83 23.69 -9.05
C GLY A 127 8.52 22.33 -8.82
N ARG A 128 7.95 21.24 -9.32
CA ARG A 128 8.51 19.88 -9.31
C ARG A 128 8.61 19.28 -10.71
N ASP A 129 8.47 20.10 -11.75
CA ASP A 129 8.38 19.69 -13.15
C ASP A 129 9.73 19.62 -13.87
N LYS A 130 10.72 20.43 -13.46
CA LYS A 130 11.97 20.64 -14.21
C LYS A 130 12.74 19.36 -14.54
N THR A 131 12.68 18.35 -13.67
CA THR A 131 13.24 17.02 -13.94
C THR A 131 12.73 16.50 -15.28
N TYR A 132 11.43 16.58 -15.53
CA TYR A 132 10.76 16.02 -16.69
C TYR A 132 10.61 17.04 -17.83
N SER A 133 10.27 18.28 -17.52
CA SER A 133 10.03 19.34 -18.51
C SER A 133 11.31 19.90 -19.14
N LYS A 134 12.47 19.71 -18.49
CA LYS A 134 13.76 20.28 -18.93
C LYS A 134 14.90 19.27 -18.96
N TYR A 135 15.20 18.61 -17.83
CA TYR A 135 16.43 17.82 -17.71
C TYR A 135 16.35 16.48 -18.46
N PHE A 136 15.21 15.80 -18.34
CA PHE A 136 14.89 14.54 -19.00
C PHE A 136 13.91 14.70 -20.17
N LYS A 137 13.67 15.95 -20.64
CA LYS A 137 12.87 16.20 -21.84
C LYS A 137 13.50 15.50 -23.04
N SER A 138 12.69 14.78 -23.79
CA SER A 138 13.16 14.03 -24.95
C SER A 138 13.56 14.99 -26.09
N LYS A 139 14.52 14.54 -26.88
CA LYS A 139 14.86 15.11 -28.18
C LYS A 139 14.86 13.98 -29.20
N ARG A 140 13.97 14.06 -30.19
CA ARG A 140 13.90 13.10 -31.29
C ARG A 140 14.68 13.60 -32.51
N SER A 141 15.28 12.68 -33.26
CA SER A 141 15.85 12.93 -34.59
C SER A 141 14.74 13.02 -35.65
N ASN A 142 15.11 13.41 -36.88
CA ASN A 142 14.15 13.59 -37.98
C ASN A 142 13.38 12.32 -38.34
N ASN A 143 13.94 11.14 -38.06
CA ASN A 143 13.30 9.83 -38.26
C ASN A 143 12.49 9.35 -37.03
N GLY A 144 12.30 10.20 -36.02
CA GLY A 144 11.49 9.89 -34.83
C GLY A 144 12.22 9.19 -33.69
N THR A 145 13.47 8.76 -33.86
CA THR A 145 14.24 8.08 -32.80
C THR A 145 14.62 9.05 -31.68
N VAL A 146 14.51 8.63 -30.42
CA VAL A 146 14.95 9.44 -29.27
C VAL A 146 16.48 9.44 -29.21
N THR A 147 17.06 10.64 -29.12
CA THR A 147 18.53 10.85 -29.05
C THR A 147 19.01 11.34 -27.69
N ARG A 148 18.09 11.84 -26.84
CA ARG A 148 18.38 12.33 -25.49
C ARG A 148 17.08 12.45 -24.70
N GLY A 149 17.10 12.14 -23.41
CA GLY A 149 15.96 12.30 -22.50
C GLY A 149 14.89 11.24 -22.72
N VAL A 150 13.89 11.22 -21.84
CA VAL A 150 12.86 10.16 -21.82
C VAL A 150 11.42 10.68 -21.80
N VAL A 151 11.22 12.00 -21.74
CA VAL A 151 9.88 12.60 -21.60
C VAL A 151 9.50 13.38 -22.86
N ASP A 152 8.62 12.83 -23.69
CA ASP A 152 8.11 13.52 -24.89
C ASP A 152 7.17 14.66 -24.57
N GLU A 153 6.33 14.50 -23.54
CA GLU A 153 5.33 15.48 -23.14
C GLU A 153 5.32 15.65 -21.63
N ALA A 154 5.40 16.90 -21.18
CA ALA A 154 5.36 17.22 -19.75
C ALA A 154 4.17 18.15 -19.52
N ILE A 155 3.08 17.59 -18.98
CA ILE A 155 1.86 18.34 -18.68
C ILE A 155 2.02 18.91 -17.27
N VAL A 156 2.05 20.24 -17.13
CA VAL A 156 2.30 20.89 -15.83
C VAL A 156 1.00 21.45 -15.26
N TYR A 157 0.54 20.87 -14.16
CA TYR A 157 -0.59 21.37 -13.38
C TYR A 157 -0.14 22.15 -12.14
N GLU A 158 -1.04 22.95 -11.56
CA GLU A 158 -0.75 23.64 -10.29
C GLU A 158 -0.60 22.63 -9.13
N LYS A 159 -1.37 21.54 -9.15
CA LYS A 159 -1.28 20.41 -8.23
C LYS A 159 -1.44 19.09 -8.97
N PHE A 160 -0.80 18.03 -8.47
CA PHE A 160 -0.90 16.69 -9.07
C PHE A 160 -2.34 16.19 -9.19
N ASN A 161 -3.19 16.43 -8.19
CA ASN A 161 -4.58 15.98 -8.18
C ASN A 161 -5.47 16.66 -9.24
N GLU A 162 -4.99 17.68 -9.95
CA GLU A 162 -5.72 18.25 -11.07
C GLU A 162 -5.89 17.27 -12.24
N ILE A 163 -5.07 16.21 -12.31
CA ILE A 163 -5.25 15.13 -13.28
C ILE A 163 -6.65 14.49 -13.17
N LEU A 164 -7.29 14.55 -12.00
CA LEU A 164 -8.65 14.04 -11.76
C LEU A 164 -9.75 14.95 -12.34
N LYS A 165 -9.45 16.15 -12.84
CA LYS A 165 -10.48 17.02 -13.42
C LYS A 165 -10.98 16.43 -14.74
N PRO A 166 -12.30 16.38 -15.02
CA PRO A 166 -12.84 15.76 -16.23
C PRO A 166 -12.17 16.24 -17.54
N LYS A 167 -11.94 17.56 -17.68
CA LYS A 167 -11.25 18.13 -18.84
C LYS A 167 -9.83 17.57 -19.03
N ASN A 168 -9.10 17.36 -17.94
CA ASN A 168 -7.72 16.89 -17.98
C ASN A 168 -7.68 15.39 -18.32
N GLN A 169 -8.62 14.61 -17.79
CA GLN A 169 -8.78 13.21 -18.15
C GLN A 169 -9.18 13.04 -19.61
N GLN A 170 -10.12 13.86 -20.10
CA GLN A 170 -10.52 13.83 -21.51
C GLN A 170 -9.32 14.10 -22.43
N ALA A 171 -8.45 15.05 -22.08
CA ALA A 171 -7.25 15.31 -22.85
C ALA A 171 -6.28 14.11 -22.90
N LEU A 172 -6.24 13.27 -21.86
CA LEU A 172 -5.45 12.03 -21.86
C LEU A 172 -6.12 10.92 -22.67
N LEU A 173 -7.46 10.83 -22.60
CA LEU A 173 -8.25 9.88 -23.39
C LEU A 173 -8.14 10.17 -24.89
N ASP A 174 -8.36 11.43 -25.29
CA ASP A 174 -8.25 11.88 -26.69
C ASP A 174 -6.85 11.66 -27.29
N ASP A 175 -5.85 11.53 -26.42
CA ASP A 175 -4.44 11.33 -26.77
C ASP A 175 -3.97 9.87 -26.59
N ASN A 176 -4.91 8.93 -26.44
CA ASN A 176 -4.66 7.48 -26.40
C ASN A 176 -3.71 7.06 -25.26
N VAL A 177 -3.79 7.73 -24.11
CA VAL A 177 -2.86 7.51 -23.00
C VAL A 177 -3.27 6.29 -22.16
N LEU A 178 -2.40 5.30 -22.10
CA LEU A 178 -2.43 4.26 -21.06
C LEU A 178 -1.62 4.73 -19.85
N PHE A 179 -2.24 4.79 -18.67
CA PHE A 179 -1.62 5.38 -17.48
C PHE A 179 -1.04 4.31 -16.54
N VAL A 180 0.25 4.42 -16.22
CA VAL A 180 0.96 3.50 -15.32
C VAL A 180 0.98 4.10 -13.90
N PRO A 181 0.38 3.44 -12.89
CA PRO A 181 0.35 3.93 -11.52
C PRO A 181 1.68 3.77 -10.81
N ASN A 182 2.06 4.77 -10.02
CA ASN A 182 3.13 4.69 -9.03
C ASN A 182 2.64 5.20 -7.66
N ARG A 183 3.43 5.05 -6.59
CA ARG A 183 3.00 5.46 -5.23
C ARG A 183 2.58 6.92 -5.13
N SER A 184 3.26 7.80 -5.88
CA SER A 184 2.96 9.23 -5.84
C SER A 184 1.59 9.54 -6.42
N PHE A 185 1.11 8.73 -7.36
CA PHE A 185 -0.23 8.90 -7.91
C PHE A 185 -1.30 8.75 -6.84
N THR A 186 -1.31 7.62 -6.12
CA THR A 186 -2.27 7.38 -5.02
C THR A 186 -2.06 8.33 -3.85
N SER A 187 -0.82 8.66 -3.50
CA SER A 187 -0.51 9.55 -2.37
C SER A 187 -0.96 11.01 -2.62
N TYR A 188 -0.81 11.52 -3.85
CA TYR A 188 -1.16 12.92 -4.15
C TYR A 188 -2.59 13.10 -4.65
N CYS A 189 -3.20 12.07 -5.24
CA CYS A 189 -4.58 12.12 -5.73
C CYS A 189 -5.59 11.57 -4.70
N GLY A 190 -5.14 10.72 -3.78
CA GLY A 190 -5.96 9.98 -2.83
C GLY A 190 -6.51 8.69 -3.44
N ILE A 191 -6.41 7.57 -2.71
CA ILE A 191 -6.83 6.25 -3.22
C ILE A 191 -8.31 6.22 -3.63
N ASP A 192 -9.20 6.84 -2.84
CA ASP A 192 -10.63 6.92 -3.14
C ASP A 192 -10.90 7.60 -4.48
N ALA A 193 -10.14 8.64 -4.82
CA ALA A 193 -10.33 9.35 -6.07
C ALA A 193 -9.72 8.56 -7.25
N VAL A 194 -8.61 7.86 -7.02
CA VAL A 194 -8.05 6.94 -8.02
C VAL A 194 -9.05 5.82 -8.35
N GLU A 195 -9.68 5.21 -7.35
CA GLU A 195 -10.65 4.13 -7.59
C GLU A 195 -11.95 4.60 -8.24
N ASN A 196 -12.43 5.79 -7.87
CA ASN A 196 -13.82 6.18 -8.15
C ASN A 196 -13.95 7.33 -9.17
N GLN A 197 -12.85 8.03 -9.51
CA GLN A 197 -12.91 9.28 -10.28
C GLN A 197 -11.90 9.38 -11.43
N PHE A 198 -10.97 8.44 -11.58
CA PHE A 198 -9.96 8.46 -12.65
C PHE A 198 -10.32 7.49 -13.80
N TYR A 199 -10.95 7.99 -14.85
CA TYR A 199 -11.52 7.23 -15.97
C TYR A 199 -10.53 6.92 -17.11
N VAL A 200 -9.28 7.38 -17.01
CA VAL A 200 -8.24 6.99 -17.98
C VAL A 200 -7.83 5.53 -17.73
N PRO A 201 -7.65 4.70 -18.77
CA PRO A 201 -7.16 3.33 -18.65
C PRO A 201 -5.89 3.21 -17.79
N LEU A 202 -6.00 2.51 -16.66
CA LEU A 202 -4.90 2.29 -15.74
C LEU A 202 -4.27 0.93 -16.04
N VAL A 203 -2.98 0.88 -16.37
CA VAL A 203 -2.26 -0.39 -16.57
C VAL A 203 -1.93 -0.98 -15.21
N GLY A 204 -2.48 -2.16 -14.90
CA GLY A 204 -2.40 -2.79 -13.59
C GLY A 204 -3.77 -2.87 -12.90
N SER A 205 -3.76 -3.22 -11.61
CA SER A 205 -4.98 -3.47 -10.82
C SER A 205 -5.32 -2.31 -9.90
N ARG A 206 -6.29 -1.50 -10.30
CA ARG A 206 -6.76 -0.29 -9.60
C ARG A 206 -7.19 -0.59 -8.16
N ASN A 207 -8.01 -1.62 -7.96
CA ASN A 207 -8.53 -2.02 -6.66
C ASN A 207 -7.46 -2.53 -5.70
N LEU A 208 -6.40 -3.15 -6.23
CA LEU A 208 -5.33 -3.71 -5.41
C LEU A 208 -4.41 -2.61 -4.86
N LEU A 209 -4.37 -1.43 -5.49
CA LEU A 209 -3.59 -0.28 -4.98
C LEU A 209 -3.97 0.10 -3.54
N ARG A 210 -5.24 -0.09 -3.15
CA ARG A 210 -5.70 0.16 -1.78
C ARG A 210 -5.08 -0.74 -0.73
N SER A 211 -4.62 -1.94 -1.10
CA SER A 211 -3.93 -2.83 -0.14
C SER A 211 -2.66 -2.19 0.45
N GLU A 212 -2.12 -1.16 -0.20
CA GLU A 212 -0.98 -0.39 0.30
C GLU A 212 -1.37 0.68 1.34
N GLU A 213 -2.66 1.03 1.47
CA GLU A 213 -3.16 1.95 2.48
C GLU A 213 -3.29 1.24 3.83
N ARG A 214 -2.26 1.44 4.67
CA ARG A 214 -2.10 0.76 5.94
C ARG A 214 -3.16 1.20 6.94
N GLY A 215 -3.78 0.25 7.63
CA GLY A 215 -4.85 0.50 8.59
C GLY A 215 -6.26 0.42 8.00
N ASP A 216 -6.40 0.30 6.68
CA ASP A 216 -7.67 -0.13 6.08
C ASP A 216 -7.96 -1.60 6.44
N GLU A 217 -9.24 -1.98 6.48
CA GLU A 217 -9.70 -3.34 6.86
C GLU A 217 -9.02 -4.44 6.03
N ARG A 218 -8.70 -4.12 4.78
CA ARG A 218 -8.06 -5.02 3.82
C ARG A 218 -6.79 -4.36 3.30
N ASP A 219 -5.84 -4.14 4.19
CA ASP A 219 -4.48 -3.76 3.82
C ASP A 219 -3.64 -5.00 3.43
N TYR A 220 -2.35 -4.81 3.17
CA TYR A 220 -1.48 -5.91 2.81
C TYR A 220 -1.29 -6.92 3.94
N TYR A 221 -1.31 -6.53 5.23
CA TYR A 221 -1.21 -7.51 6.32
C TYR A 221 -2.40 -8.44 6.31
N TRP A 222 -3.60 -7.91 6.07
CA TRP A 222 -4.80 -8.74 5.88
C TRP A 222 -4.63 -9.72 4.72
N LEU A 223 -4.07 -9.28 3.59
CA LEU A 223 -3.86 -10.15 2.43
C LEU A 223 -2.80 -11.24 2.70
N LEU A 224 -1.70 -10.89 3.38
CA LEU A 224 -0.66 -11.84 3.77
C LEU A 224 -1.20 -12.89 4.75
N ASP A 225 -2.00 -12.49 5.74
CA ASP A 225 -2.70 -13.39 6.67
C ASP A 225 -3.60 -14.38 5.91
N LYS A 226 -4.42 -13.89 4.98
CA LYS A 226 -5.30 -14.76 4.17
C LYS A 226 -4.53 -15.69 3.24
N ALA A 227 -3.32 -15.30 2.83
CA ALA A 227 -2.44 -16.11 2.00
C ALA A 227 -1.59 -17.11 2.81
N GLY A 228 -1.55 -17.00 4.14
CA GLY A 228 -0.61 -17.77 4.97
C GLY A 228 0.85 -17.40 4.70
N LEU A 229 1.10 -16.16 4.26
CA LEU A 229 2.43 -15.66 3.97
C LEU A 229 3.12 -15.16 5.25
N PRO A 230 4.43 -15.38 5.40
CA PRO A 230 5.14 -14.98 6.61
C PRO A 230 5.35 -13.47 6.65
N TYR A 231 5.04 -12.85 7.79
CA TYR A 231 5.34 -11.46 8.11
C TYR A 231 5.77 -11.36 9.59
N PRO A 232 6.46 -10.28 10.00
CA PRO A 232 6.88 -10.13 11.40
C PRO A 232 5.71 -10.22 12.37
N GLU A 233 5.89 -10.98 13.46
CA GLU A 233 4.87 -11.17 14.49
C GLU A 233 4.42 -9.84 15.06
N LYS A 234 3.10 -9.63 15.11
CA LYS A 234 2.48 -8.44 15.71
C LYS A 234 2.26 -8.68 17.20
N LEU A 235 2.63 -7.70 18.03
CA LEU A 235 2.30 -7.67 19.46
C LEU A 235 1.01 -6.86 19.67
N ASP A 236 0.23 -7.22 20.69
CA ASP A 236 -1.04 -6.52 21.01
C ASP A 236 -0.80 -5.20 21.75
N GLY A 237 0.35 -5.05 22.40
CA GLY A 237 0.73 -3.80 23.03
C GLY A 237 2.16 -3.76 23.55
N PRO A 238 2.62 -2.59 24.02
CA PRO A 238 4.00 -2.41 24.46
C PRO A 238 4.34 -3.21 25.72
N GLY A 239 3.35 -3.63 26.51
CA GLY A 239 3.54 -4.48 27.69
C GLY A 239 4.01 -5.91 27.37
N GLU A 240 3.88 -6.35 26.12
CA GLU A 240 4.32 -7.67 25.65
C GLU A 240 5.76 -7.66 25.11
N ILE A 241 6.42 -6.50 25.09
CA ILE A 241 7.80 -6.38 24.58
C ILE A 241 8.76 -7.09 25.54
N ASP A 242 9.20 -8.29 25.13
CA ASP A 242 10.19 -9.13 25.81
C ASP A 242 11.52 -9.27 25.03
N GLU A 243 11.56 -8.81 23.78
CA GLU A 243 12.74 -8.75 22.93
C GLU A 243 12.72 -7.54 21.98
N LEU A 244 13.72 -7.43 21.09
CA LEU A 244 13.82 -6.31 20.16
C LEU A 244 12.60 -6.26 19.23
N CYS A 245 11.84 -5.17 19.33
CA CYS A 245 10.71 -4.88 18.47
C CYS A 245 10.97 -3.60 17.66
N ILE A 246 10.30 -3.50 16.51
CA ILE A 246 10.16 -2.25 15.77
C ILE A 246 8.75 -1.70 15.99
N ILE A 247 8.69 -0.42 16.34
CA ILE A 247 7.45 0.33 16.50
C ILE A 247 7.32 1.21 15.28
N LYS A 248 6.21 1.03 14.56
CA LYS A 248 6.00 1.66 13.27
C LYS A 248 4.74 2.54 13.32
N LEU A 249 4.89 3.82 13.05
CA LEU A 249 3.82 4.82 13.23
C LEU A 249 3.94 6.00 12.25
N PRO A 250 2.87 6.78 12.01
CA PRO A 250 2.96 7.98 11.19
C PRO A 250 3.93 9.02 11.77
N HIS A 251 4.71 9.69 10.91
CA HIS A 251 5.50 10.84 11.34
C HIS A 251 4.60 12.10 11.41
N ALA A 252 4.69 12.87 12.50
CA ALA A 252 3.88 14.06 12.75
C ALA A 252 4.00 15.15 11.65
N VAL A 253 5.21 15.37 11.12
CA VAL A 253 5.49 16.41 10.12
C VAL A 253 5.52 15.83 8.71
N LYS A 254 6.31 14.76 8.51
CA LYS A 254 6.46 14.10 7.22
C LYS A 254 5.34 13.08 7.02
N LYS A 255 4.11 13.55 6.79
CA LYS A 255 2.91 12.68 6.74
C LYS A 255 2.98 11.53 5.72
N LEU A 256 3.83 11.63 4.69
CA LEU A 256 4.07 10.58 3.69
C LEU A 256 5.13 9.57 4.12
N GLU A 257 5.96 9.91 5.10
CA GLU A 257 7.00 9.07 5.66
C GLU A 257 6.50 8.39 6.93
N ARG A 258 7.04 7.21 7.21
CA ARG A 258 6.76 6.48 8.44
C ARG A 258 7.83 6.82 9.48
N GLY A 259 7.39 7.10 10.70
CA GLY A 259 8.24 7.12 11.87
C GLY A 259 8.53 5.70 12.34
N PHE A 260 9.75 5.49 12.82
CA PHE A 260 10.17 4.22 13.39
C PHE A 260 11.01 4.47 14.62
N PHE A 261 10.86 3.60 15.61
CA PHE A 261 11.87 3.41 16.63
C PHE A 261 11.86 1.96 17.07
N THR A 262 12.94 1.54 17.70
CA THR A 262 13.06 0.18 18.24
C THR A 262 13.00 0.20 19.75
N ALA A 263 12.51 -0.87 20.37
CA ALA A 263 12.57 -1.04 21.81
C ALA A 263 12.75 -2.52 22.14
N ALA A 264 13.62 -2.82 23.11
CA ALA A 264 13.82 -4.18 23.61
C ALA A 264 13.13 -4.43 24.97
N SER A 265 12.36 -3.46 25.47
CA SER A 265 11.56 -3.58 26.69
C SER A 265 10.47 -2.51 26.75
N TYR A 266 9.45 -2.71 27.59
CA TYR A 266 8.44 -1.68 27.89
C TYR A 266 9.06 -0.37 28.38
N LYS A 267 10.14 -0.44 29.18
CA LYS A 267 10.84 0.76 29.67
C LYS A 267 11.45 1.55 28.51
N GLU A 268 12.16 0.88 27.60
CA GLU A 268 12.73 1.54 26.43
C GLU A 268 11.66 2.14 25.52
N TYR A 269 10.51 1.47 25.39
CA TYR A 269 9.38 1.98 24.64
C TYR A 269 8.92 3.33 25.20
N ILE A 270 8.72 3.42 26.52
CA ILE A 270 8.33 4.67 27.19
C ILE A 270 9.40 5.75 27.01
N ASP A 271 10.66 5.44 27.34
CA ASP A 271 11.76 6.42 27.30
C ASP A 271 11.93 7.00 25.88
N LYS A 272 11.86 6.17 24.83
CA LYS A 272 12.00 6.60 23.43
C LYS A 272 10.75 7.31 22.90
N SER A 273 9.55 6.83 23.23
CA SER A 273 8.31 7.47 22.80
C SER A 273 8.20 8.90 23.37
N GLU A 274 8.52 9.10 24.65
CA GLU A 274 8.56 10.43 25.26
C GLU A 274 9.59 11.35 24.58
N LEU A 275 10.79 10.85 24.30
CA LEU A 275 11.83 11.61 23.61
C LEU A 275 11.34 12.09 22.24
N LEU A 276 10.82 11.19 21.41
CA LEU A 276 10.33 11.50 20.07
C LEU A 276 9.13 12.44 20.10
N SER A 277 8.28 12.33 21.13
CA SER A 277 7.13 13.21 21.34
C SER A 277 7.59 14.64 21.70
N ARG A 278 8.58 14.78 22.59
CA ARG A 278 9.20 16.08 22.92
C ARG A 278 9.90 16.72 21.72
N GLN A 279 10.39 15.92 20.78
CA GLN A 279 10.98 16.39 19.52
C GLN A 279 9.94 16.73 18.45
N GLY A 280 8.65 16.47 18.70
CA GLY A 280 7.58 16.68 17.72
C GLY A 280 7.67 15.75 16.51
N ILE A 281 8.33 14.59 16.65
CA ILE A 281 8.47 13.59 15.58
C ILE A 281 7.21 12.73 15.51
N ILE A 282 6.64 12.39 16.66
CA ILE A 282 5.44 11.56 16.80
C ILE A 282 4.39 12.25 17.68
N THR A 283 3.13 11.85 17.54
CA THR A 283 2.00 12.32 18.35
C THR A 283 1.49 11.18 19.23
N GLU A 284 0.73 11.52 20.29
CA GLU A 284 0.06 10.54 21.14
C GLU A 284 -0.93 9.68 20.35
N GLU A 285 -1.73 10.30 19.48
CA GLU A 285 -2.62 9.62 18.53
C GLU A 285 -1.87 8.62 17.63
N ALA A 286 -0.69 9.00 17.12
CA ALA A 286 0.13 8.11 16.30
C ALA A 286 0.70 6.92 17.09
N LEU A 287 0.95 7.10 18.39
CA LEU A 287 1.38 6.03 19.30
C LEU A 287 0.24 5.07 19.64
N GLU A 288 -0.97 5.57 19.87
CA GLU A 288 -2.15 4.74 20.13
C GLU A 288 -2.46 3.78 18.96
N HIS A 289 -2.19 4.22 17.74
CA HIS A 289 -2.35 3.43 16.52
C HIS A 289 -1.05 2.81 16.01
N ALA A 290 0.03 2.85 16.80
CA ALA A 290 1.31 2.30 16.38
C ALA A 290 1.23 0.78 16.25
N ARG A 291 1.90 0.26 15.23
CA ARG A 291 2.06 -1.18 15.05
C ARG A 291 3.39 -1.61 15.66
N ILE A 292 3.34 -2.56 16.59
CA ILE A 292 4.51 -3.14 17.26
C ILE A 292 4.74 -4.53 16.67
N GLU A 293 5.94 -4.77 16.17
CA GLU A 293 6.32 -6.04 15.56
C GLU A 293 7.67 -6.53 16.08
N ARG A 294 7.84 -7.86 16.20
CA ARG A 294 9.16 -8.45 16.46
C ARG A 294 10.15 -8.01 15.38
N TYR A 295 11.34 -7.58 15.79
CA TYR A 295 12.38 -7.13 14.87
C TYR A 295 13.07 -8.34 14.25
N VAL A 296 12.94 -8.51 12.93
CA VAL A 296 13.65 -9.55 12.20
C VAL A 296 15.10 -9.10 11.95
N ILE A 297 16.06 -9.76 12.62
CA ILE A 297 17.48 -9.47 12.44
C ILE A 297 18.00 -10.21 11.21
N GLY A 298 18.18 -9.48 10.12
CA GLY A 298 18.64 -10.05 8.85
C GLY A 298 18.80 -9.03 7.73
N PRO A 299 19.41 -9.40 6.59
CA PRO A 299 19.42 -8.56 5.40
C PRO A 299 18.00 -8.35 4.85
N VAL A 300 17.81 -7.17 4.25
CA VAL A 300 16.59 -6.79 3.55
C VAL A 300 16.74 -7.09 2.05
N PHE A 301 15.73 -7.71 1.46
CA PHE A 301 15.62 -7.94 0.03
C PHE A 301 14.23 -7.54 -0.45
N ASN A 302 14.17 -6.54 -1.34
CA ASN A 302 12.97 -6.17 -2.05
C ASN A 302 12.90 -7.00 -3.33
N LEU A 303 11.99 -7.97 -3.39
CA LEU A 303 11.86 -8.88 -4.51
C LEU A 303 10.93 -8.27 -5.56
N ASP A 304 11.49 -7.75 -6.65
CA ASP A 304 10.75 -7.09 -7.72
C ASP A 304 10.21 -8.13 -8.71
N PHE A 305 8.94 -8.49 -8.56
CA PHE A 305 8.24 -9.42 -9.42
C PHE A 305 7.39 -8.72 -10.48
N PHE A 306 7.03 -9.48 -11.51
CA PHE A 306 6.04 -9.12 -12.51
C PHE A 306 5.09 -10.28 -12.73
N TYR A 307 3.79 -10.00 -12.83
CA TYR A 307 2.76 -10.97 -13.19
C TYR A 307 2.11 -10.57 -14.52
N SER A 308 2.21 -11.43 -15.52
CA SER A 308 1.55 -11.26 -16.82
C SER A 308 0.25 -12.06 -16.89
N PRO A 309 -0.94 -11.41 -17.00
CA PRO A 309 -2.20 -12.12 -17.19
C PRO A 309 -2.42 -12.63 -18.63
N ILE A 310 -1.55 -12.28 -19.57
CA ILE A 310 -1.64 -12.68 -20.99
C ILE A 310 -0.60 -13.74 -21.39
N GLU A 311 0.31 -14.12 -20.47
CA GLU A 311 1.26 -15.22 -20.68
C GLU A 311 0.55 -16.57 -20.56
N GLU A 312 0.58 -17.35 -21.65
CA GLU A 312 -0.08 -18.67 -21.76
C GLU A 312 0.90 -19.83 -21.97
N GLU A 313 2.14 -19.56 -22.41
CA GLU A 313 3.13 -20.57 -22.77
C GLU A 313 4.08 -20.90 -21.61
N ARG A 314 4.42 -19.91 -20.79
CA ARG A 314 5.46 -19.99 -19.75
C ARG A 314 4.91 -19.61 -18.37
N SER A 315 5.81 -19.48 -17.39
CA SER A 315 5.42 -18.93 -16.09
C SER A 315 4.94 -17.50 -16.26
N PRO A 316 3.71 -17.16 -15.82
CA PRO A 316 3.23 -15.78 -15.81
C PRO A 316 3.89 -14.93 -14.72
N ILE A 317 4.62 -15.56 -13.78
CA ILE A 317 5.35 -14.89 -12.70
C ILE A 317 6.84 -14.84 -13.07
N GLU A 318 7.39 -13.63 -13.01
CA GLU A 318 8.79 -13.35 -13.29
C GLU A 318 9.42 -12.63 -12.10
N LEU A 319 10.55 -13.11 -11.58
CA LEU A 319 11.41 -12.28 -10.74
C LEU A 319 12.27 -11.43 -11.68
N LEU A 320 12.08 -10.11 -11.68
CA LEU A 320 12.89 -9.21 -12.49
C LEU A 320 14.21 -8.92 -11.78
N GLY A 321 14.16 -8.43 -10.54
CA GLY A 321 15.34 -8.00 -9.80
C GLY A 321 15.14 -7.97 -8.30
N ILE A 322 16.21 -7.58 -7.62
CA ILE A 322 16.19 -7.42 -6.17
C ILE A 322 16.95 -6.15 -5.83
N ASP A 323 16.31 -5.29 -5.04
CA ASP A 323 16.93 -4.09 -4.50
C ASP A 323 16.92 -4.09 -2.96
N TRP A 324 17.61 -3.11 -2.39
CA TRP A 324 17.48 -2.70 -1.01
C TRP A 324 17.60 -1.18 -0.89
N ARG A 325 17.14 -0.63 0.23
CA ARG A 325 16.99 0.81 0.43
C ARG A 325 18.21 1.44 1.08
N PHE A 326 18.57 2.64 0.61
CA PHE A 326 19.37 3.58 1.38
C PHE A 326 18.45 4.48 2.19
N GLU A 327 18.69 4.56 3.50
CA GLU A 327 17.82 5.21 4.47
C GLU A 327 18.59 6.29 5.24
N THR A 328 18.06 7.51 5.21
CA THR A 328 18.61 8.65 5.95
C THR A 328 17.72 8.97 7.15
N SER A 329 18.28 9.14 8.35
CA SER A 329 19.70 9.20 8.72
C SER A 329 20.34 7.86 9.13
N LEU A 330 19.61 6.74 9.13
CA LEU A 330 20.07 5.42 9.59
C LEU A 330 21.45 5.01 9.03
N ASP A 331 21.62 5.06 7.71
CA ASP A 331 22.87 4.65 7.05
C ASP A 331 24.06 5.57 7.38
N GLY A 332 23.78 6.79 7.85
CA GLY A 332 24.78 7.68 8.41
C GLY A 332 25.20 7.27 9.83
N HIS A 333 24.25 6.86 10.66
CA HIS A 333 24.49 6.44 12.04
C HIS A 333 25.37 5.21 12.12
N VAL A 334 25.06 4.19 11.31
CA VAL A 334 25.78 2.90 11.31
C VAL A 334 27.25 3.01 10.84
N ARG A 335 27.63 4.16 10.24
CA ARG A 335 29.02 4.46 9.84
C ARG A 335 29.85 5.09 10.95
N LEU A 336 29.23 5.56 12.03
CA LEU A 336 29.94 6.12 13.17
C LEU A 336 30.49 5.00 14.06
N PRO A 337 31.70 5.13 14.64
CA PRO A 337 32.17 4.22 15.67
C PRO A 337 31.22 4.18 16.87
N ALA A 338 31.06 3.01 17.51
CA ALA A 338 30.12 2.84 18.62
C ALA A 338 30.25 3.89 19.74
N PRO A 339 31.46 4.29 20.21
CA PRO A 339 31.59 5.35 21.21
C PRO A 339 30.99 6.70 20.76
N GLN A 340 31.11 7.02 19.47
CA GLN A 340 30.56 8.25 18.91
C GLN A 340 29.03 8.19 18.85
N GLN A 341 28.46 7.04 18.44
CA GLN A 341 27.00 6.84 18.43
C GLN A 341 26.39 7.05 19.83
N ILE A 342 27.03 6.49 20.87
CA ILE A 342 26.57 6.63 22.27
C ILE A 342 26.64 8.09 22.74
N SER A 343 27.60 8.87 22.25
CA SER A 343 27.80 10.26 22.65
C SER A 343 26.95 11.29 21.88
N LEU A 344 26.11 10.84 20.92
CA LEU A 344 25.26 11.75 20.15
C LEU A 344 24.29 12.51 21.06
N SER A 345 24.04 13.77 20.70
CA SER A 345 23.05 14.59 21.40
C SER A 345 21.64 14.02 21.19
N GLN A 346 20.71 14.37 22.08
CA GLN A 346 19.32 13.88 21.98
C GLN A 346 18.68 14.18 20.62
N SER A 347 18.99 15.31 19.99
CA SER A 347 18.48 15.67 18.66
C SER A 347 19.08 14.87 17.50
N GLN A 348 20.15 14.12 17.76
CA GLN A 348 20.87 13.33 16.76
C GLN A 348 20.85 11.84 17.06
N ILE A 349 20.49 11.41 18.27
CA ILE A 349 20.63 10.00 18.68
C ILE A 349 19.61 9.07 18.02
N ALA A 350 18.46 9.61 17.59
CA ALA A 350 17.39 8.85 16.96
C ALA A 350 17.58 8.81 15.43
N PRO A 351 17.87 7.64 14.82
CA PRO A 351 17.94 7.52 13.38
C PRO A 351 16.55 7.59 12.75
N GLU A 352 16.48 8.16 11.56
CA GLU A 352 15.31 8.09 10.69
C GLU A 352 15.52 7.05 9.58
N TYR A 353 14.41 6.51 9.05
CA TYR A 353 14.39 5.50 7.99
C TYR A 353 13.83 6.11 6.69
N THR A 354 14.04 7.42 6.47
CA THR A 354 13.54 8.08 5.26
C THR A 354 14.31 7.54 4.06
N VAL A 355 13.63 6.97 3.07
CA VAL A 355 14.29 6.43 1.88
C VAL A 355 14.88 7.56 1.05
N CYS A 356 16.18 7.48 0.75
CA CYS A 356 16.89 8.48 -0.07
C CYS A 356 17.54 7.89 -1.33
N GLY A 357 17.56 6.57 -1.45
CA GLY A 357 18.10 5.87 -2.61
C GLY A 357 17.87 4.37 -2.52
N HIS A 358 18.37 3.64 -3.52
CA HIS A 358 18.32 2.19 -3.58
C HIS A 358 19.62 1.65 -4.15
N ASN A 359 19.89 0.37 -3.90
CA ASN A 359 21.01 -0.34 -4.50
C ASN A 359 20.57 -1.75 -4.92
N THR A 360 21.30 -2.32 -5.87
CA THR A 360 21.06 -3.66 -6.39
C THR A 360 21.53 -4.73 -5.39
N ALA A 361 20.81 -5.83 -5.32
CA ALA A 361 21.20 -7.04 -4.61
C ALA A 361 20.98 -8.28 -5.48
N THR A 362 21.65 -9.36 -5.07
CA THR A 362 21.34 -10.71 -5.54
C THR A 362 20.99 -11.56 -4.34
N LEU A 363 20.21 -12.60 -4.57
CA LEU A 363 19.85 -13.55 -3.54
C LEU A 363 20.76 -14.77 -3.67
N ARG A 364 21.03 -15.46 -2.57
CA ARG A 364 21.59 -16.80 -2.65
C ARG A 364 20.65 -17.65 -3.50
N GLU A 365 21.17 -18.27 -4.56
CA GLU A 365 20.34 -18.95 -5.59
C GLU A 365 19.39 -20.01 -5.00
N SER A 366 19.83 -20.73 -3.97
CA SER A 366 19.00 -21.74 -3.27
C SER A 366 17.78 -21.16 -2.52
N LEU A 367 17.63 -19.84 -2.44
CA LEU A 367 16.46 -19.17 -1.84
C LEU A 367 15.46 -18.70 -2.91
N LEU A 368 15.79 -18.81 -4.21
CA LEU A 368 14.92 -18.35 -5.28
C LEU A 368 13.64 -19.17 -5.36
N GLU A 369 13.70 -20.49 -5.12
CA GLU A 369 12.49 -21.34 -5.11
C GLU A 369 11.48 -20.86 -4.07
N GLU A 370 11.95 -20.51 -2.87
CA GLU A 370 11.09 -19.96 -1.82
C GLU A 370 10.56 -18.58 -2.20
N ALA A 371 11.38 -17.70 -2.79
CA ALA A 371 10.93 -16.41 -3.30
C ALA A 371 9.79 -16.55 -4.34
N PHE A 372 9.90 -17.50 -5.27
CA PHE A 372 8.84 -17.80 -6.24
C PHE A 372 7.58 -18.37 -5.56
N ARG A 373 7.73 -19.24 -4.57
CA ARG A 373 6.59 -19.75 -3.78
C ARG A 373 5.82 -18.61 -3.11
N LEU A 374 6.51 -17.66 -2.48
CA LEU A 374 5.89 -16.48 -1.87
C LEU A 374 5.11 -15.65 -2.91
N ALA A 375 5.69 -15.45 -4.11
CA ALA A 375 5.06 -14.72 -5.20
C ALA A 375 3.80 -15.44 -5.71
N GLU A 376 3.85 -16.76 -5.90
CA GLU A 376 2.70 -17.56 -6.32
C GLU A 376 1.54 -17.48 -5.33
N ASP A 377 1.84 -17.62 -4.03
CA ASP A 377 0.81 -17.57 -2.99
C ASP A 377 0.20 -16.16 -2.88
N TYR A 378 1.01 -15.12 -3.04
CA TYR A 378 0.53 -13.74 -3.13
C TYR A 378 -0.37 -13.52 -4.34
N VAL A 379 0.03 -13.97 -5.53
CA VAL A 379 -0.76 -13.86 -6.78
C VAL A 379 -2.10 -14.60 -6.63
N LYS A 380 -2.10 -15.82 -6.10
CA LYS A 380 -3.30 -16.62 -5.84
C LYS A 380 -4.25 -15.90 -4.87
N ALA A 381 -3.71 -15.34 -3.78
CA ALA A 381 -4.50 -14.60 -2.81
C ALA A 381 -5.06 -13.30 -3.39
N ALA A 382 -4.24 -12.51 -4.09
CA ALA A 382 -4.68 -11.29 -4.77
C ALA A 382 -5.81 -11.60 -5.75
N ARG A 383 -5.71 -12.66 -6.56
CA ARG A 383 -6.78 -13.07 -7.48
C ARG A 383 -8.08 -13.45 -6.75
N ARG A 384 -7.98 -14.13 -5.61
CA ARG A 384 -9.14 -14.57 -4.83
C ARG A 384 -9.87 -13.42 -4.13
N TYR A 385 -9.10 -12.45 -3.63
CA TYR A 385 -9.63 -11.43 -2.73
C TYR A 385 -9.77 -10.06 -3.41
N TYR A 386 -8.98 -9.76 -4.44
CA TYR A 386 -8.97 -8.51 -5.20
C TYR A 386 -9.08 -8.78 -6.69
N GLU A 387 -10.20 -9.37 -7.15
CA GLU A 387 -10.41 -9.61 -8.58
C GLU A 387 -10.21 -8.32 -9.40
N PRO A 388 -9.41 -8.32 -10.49
CA PRO A 388 -8.90 -9.46 -11.26
C PRO A 388 -7.64 -10.17 -10.69
N GLY A 389 -7.06 -9.67 -9.62
CA GLY A 389 -5.79 -10.10 -9.04
C GLY A 389 -4.71 -9.05 -9.21
N ILE A 390 -3.45 -9.42 -9.02
CA ILE A 390 -2.32 -8.55 -9.40
C ILE A 390 -2.17 -8.56 -10.94
N ILE A 391 -1.86 -7.41 -11.52
CA ILE A 391 -1.54 -7.25 -12.94
C ILE A 391 -0.27 -6.42 -13.03
N GLY A 392 0.74 -6.94 -13.71
CA GLY A 392 2.02 -6.28 -13.89
C GLY A 392 2.92 -6.35 -12.64
N PRO A 393 3.67 -5.26 -12.35
CA PRO A 393 4.73 -5.29 -11.35
C PRO A 393 4.19 -5.33 -9.91
N PHE A 394 4.86 -6.08 -9.05
CA PHE A 394 4.68 -6.02 -7.60
C PHE A 394 5.98 -6.32 -6.89
N CYS A 395 6.13 -5.83 -5.66
CA CYS A 395 7.33 -6.04 -4.86
C CYS A 395 6.95 -6.62 -3.50
N LEU A 396 7.57 -7.77 -3.16
CA LEU A 396 7.54 -8.32 -1.82
C LEU A 396 8.79 -7.85 -1.09
N GLN A 397 8.63 -6.96 -0.10
CA GLN A 397 9.75 -6.44 0.67
C GLN A 397 9.98 -7.32 1.88
N THR A 398 11.14 -7.95 1.92
CA THR A 398 11.43 -9.05 2.85
C THR A 398 12.65 -8.80 3.70
N CYS A 399 12.65 -9.39 4.89
CA CYS A 399 13.85 -9.67 5.67
C CYS A 399 14.10 -11.18 5.67
N VAL A 400 15.36 -11.60 5.70
CA VAL A 400 15.74 -13.03 5.79
C VAL A 400 16.50 -13.27 7.08
N ASP A 401 15.99 -14.12 7.97
CA ASP A 401 16.62 -14.38 9.27
C ASP A 401 17.87 -15.29 9.16
N LYS A 402 18.49 -15.58 10.31
CA LYS A 402 19.69 -16.44 10.41
C LYS A 402 19.46 -17.88 9.92
N ASP A 403 18.22 -18.35 9.91
CA ASP A 403 17.82 -19.70 9.51
C ASP A 403 17.29 -19.72 8.05
N LEU A 404 17.42 -18.58 7.35
CA LEU A 404 17.01 -18.34 5.97
C LEU A 404 15.50 -18.31 5.75
N ASN A 405 14.71 -18.03 6.79
CA ASN A 405 13.27 -17.80 6.67
C ASN A 405 12.98 -16.37 6.20
N PHE A 406 12.05 -16.25 5.25
CA PHE A 406 11.57 -14.95 4.76
C PHE A 406 10.48 -14.38 5.66
N TYR A 407 10.51 -13.06 5.84
CA TYR A 407 9.44 -12.29 6.49
C TYR A 407 9.11 -11.07 5.64
N ILE A 408 7.88 -11.01 5.12
CA ILE A 408 7.39 -9.89 4.31
C ILE A 408 6.98 -8.76 5.26
N TYR A 409 7.72 -7.65 5.27
CA TYR A 409 7.42 -6.51 6.14
C TYR A 409 6.63 -5.40 5.44
N ASP A 410 6.54 -5.44 4.11
CA ASP A 410 5.78 -4.50 3.29
C ASP A 410 5.54 -5.09 1.88
N VAL A 411 4.50 -4.60 1.19
CA VAL A 411 4.16 -5.02 -0.17
C VAL A 411 3.83 -3.80 -1.02
N ALA A 412 4.36 -3.75 -2.25
CA ALA A 412 3.95 -2.77 -3.25
C ALA A 412 3.22 -3.48 -4.41
N PRO A 413 1.91 -3.28 -4.62
CA PRO A 413 1.14 -3.95 -5.69
C PRO A 413 1.26 -3.23 -7.05
N ARG A 414 2.40 -2.57 -7.29
CA ARG A 414 2.70 -1.73 -8.45
C ARG A 414 4.22 -1.56 -8.57
N ILE A 415 4.69 -0.85 -9.60
CA ILE A 415 6.12 -0.54 -9.77
C ILE A 415 6.70 0.16 -8.53
N GLY A 416 7.82 -0.36 -8.03
CA GLY A 416 8.57 0.11 -6.85
C GLY A 416 9.44 1.34 -7.11
N GLY A 417 9.90 2.00 -6.03
CA GLY A 417 10.94 3.04 -6.14
C GLY A 417 12.34 2.42 -6.28
N GLY A 418 12.49 1.18 -5.80
CA GLY A 418 13.69 0.37 -5.88
C GLY A 418 14.09 -0.01 -7.29
N THR A 419 13.11 -0.25 -8.16
CA THR A 419 13.33 -0.59 -9.57
C THR A 419 14.15 0.45 -10.33
N ASN A 420 14.19 1.71 -9.87
CA ASN A 420 14.98 2.78 -10.48
C ASN A 420 16.49 2.48 -10.54
N VAL A 421 17.04 1.63 -9.67
CA VAL A 421 18.45 1.23 -9.74
C VAL A 421 18.76 0.43 -11.01
N HIS A 422 17.72 -0.08 -11.69
CA HIS A 422 17.80 -0.96 -12.85
C HIS A 422 17.43 -0.30 -14.18
N VAL A 423 17.20 1.02 -14.23
CA VAL A 423 16.76 1.70 -15.47
C VAL A 423 17.77 1.50 -16.61
N SER A 424 19.05 1.84 -16.38
CA SER A 424 20.06 1.79 -17.45
C SER A 424 20.69 0.41 -17.67
N VAL A 425 20.82 -0.38 -16.61
CA VAL A 425 21.52 -1.68 -16.64
C VAL A 425 20.57 -2.87 -16.72
N GLY A 426 19.28 -2.64 -16.48
CA GLY A 426 18.28 -3.69 -16.30
C GLY A 426 18.40 -4.43 -14.96
N HIS A 427 17.38 -5.21 -14.64
CA HIS A 427 17.38 -6.12 -13.52
C HIS A 427 18.15 -7.41 -13.87
N PRO A 428 18.99 -7.97 -12.99
CA PRO A 428 19.86 -9.10 -13.34
C PRO A 428 19.09 -10.37 -13.77
N TYR A 429 17.99 -10.71 -13.08
CA TYR A 429 17.18 -11.88 -13.44
C TYR A 429 16.34 -11.59 -14.69
N GLY A 430 15.75 -10.41 -14.80
CA GLY A 430 15.02 -9.94 -15.98
C GLY A 430 15.89 -9.92 -17.23
N ASN A 431 17.13 -9.45 -17.12
CA ASN A 431 18.12 -9.48 -18.21
C ASN A 431 18.40 -10.91 -18.68
N THR A 432 18.50 -11.84 -17.73
CA THR A 432 18.76 -13.25 -18.02
C THR A 432 17.56 -13.91 -18.70
N LEU A 433 16.35 -13.64 -18.21
CA LEU A 433 15.09 -14.17 -18.73
C LEU A 433 14.79 -13.66 -20.15
N TRP A 434 14.93 -12.36 -20.37
CA TRP A 434 14.56 -11.69 -21.62
C TRP A 434 15.73 -11.48 -22.59
N ARG A 435 16.95 -11.81 -22.18
CA ARG A 435 18.18 -11.69 -22.98
C ARG A 435 18.47 -10.26 -23.48
N LYS A 436 17.98 -9.24 -22.76
CA LYS A 436 18.21 -7.81 -23.00
C LYS A 436 18.12 -7.00 -21.71
N PRO A 437 18.70 -5.78 -21.60
CA PRO A 437 18.49 -4.90 -20.45
C PRO A 437 17.00 -4.69 -20.19
N MET A 438 16.53 -5.13 -19.02
CA MET A 438 15.13 -5.19 -18.65
C MET A 438 14.90 -4.47 -17.33
N SER A 439 14.45 -3.22 -17.38
CA SER A 439 13.91 -2.54 -16.21
C SER A 439 12.44 -2.94 -15.99
N THR A 440 11.89 -2.63 -14.81
CA THR A 440 10.46 -2.85 -14.56
C THR A 440 9.60 -1.98 -15.50
N GLY A 441 9.99 -0.72 -15.73
CA GLY A 441 9.31 0.15 -16.70
C GLY A 441 9.31 -0.43 -18.12
N ARG A 442 10.43 -1.01 -18.56
CA ARG A 442 10.52 -1.69 -19.86
C ARG A 442 9.63 -2.92 -19.92
N ARG A 443 9.60 -3.73 -18.85
CA ARG A 443 8.74 -4.92 -18.80
C ARG A 443 7.24 -4.57 -18.88
N ILE A 444 6.81 -3.47 -18.26
CA ILE A 444 5.46 -2.92 -18.41
C ILE A 444 5.19 -2.54 -19.88
N ALA A 445 6.12 -1.85 -20.53
CA ALA A 445 5.96 -1.44 -21.93
C ALA A 445 5.90 -2.64 -22.89
N ILE A 446 6.69 -3.70 -22.64
CA ILE A 446 6.58 -4.98 -23.37
C ILE A 446 5.21 -5.60 -23.17
N GLU A 447 4.69 -5.63 -21.95
CA GLU A 447 3.35 -6.17 -21.67
C GLU A 447 2.27 -5.43 -22.48
N ILE A 448 2.34 -4.09 -22.51
CA ILE A 448 1.43 -3.25 -23.29
C ILE A 448 1.57 -3.56 -24.78
N ARG A 449 2.80 -3.65 -25.31
CA ARG A 449 3.04 -3.99 -26.72
C ARG A 449 2.47 -5.36 -27.07
N SER A 450 2.76 -6.38 -26.26
CA SER A 450 2.25 -7.73 -26.46
C SER A 450 0.73 -7.80 -26.38
N ALA A 451 0.11 -7.05 -25.46
CA ALA A 451 -1.34 -6.96 -25.36
C ALA A 451 -1.98 -6.26 -26.57
N ILE A 452 -1.33 -5.25 -27.15
CA ILE A 452 -1.75 -4.64 -28.43
C ILE A 452 -1.66 -5.68 -29.56
N ASP A 453 -0.48 -6.30 -29.72
CA ASP A 453 -0.19 -7.23 -30.83
C ASP A 453 -1.08 -8.48 -30.81
N THR A 454 -1.56 -8.87 -29.62
CA THR A 454 -2.45 -10.03 -29.42
C THR A 454 -3.91 -9.66 -29.20
N ASN A 455 -4.27 -8.36 -29.24
CA ASN A 455 -5.61 -7.85 -28.99
C ASN A 455 -6.20 -8.29 -27.63
N GLN A 456 -5.43 -8.04 -26.56
CA GLN A 456 -5.72 -8.41 -25.17
C GLN A 456 -5.50 -7.24 -24.19
N LEU A 457 -5.52 -5.98 -24.65
CA LEU A 457 -5.32 -4.80 -23.80
C LEU A 457 -6.27 -4.76 -22.60
N GLU A 458 -7.52 -5.20 -22.80
CA GLU A 458 -8.54 -5.27 -21.78
C GLU A 458 -8.13 -6.15 -20.58
N LYS A 459 -7.23 -7.13 -20.78
CA LYS A 459 -6.73 -8.02 -19.72
C LYS A 459 -5.76 -7.34 -18.76
N ILE A 460 -5.10 -6.26 -19.19
CA ILE A 460 -4.04 -5.59 -18.42
C ILE A 460 -4.42 -4.21 -17.87
N ILE A 461 -5.63 -3.73 -18.18
CA ILE A 461 -6.13 -2.43 -17.71
C ILE A 461 -7.33 -2.55 -16.75
N THR A 462 -7.45 -1.57 -15.86
CA THR A 462 -8.57 -1.41 -14.92
C THR A 462 -8.94 0.03 -14.63
#